data_AF-A5KD31-F1
#
_entry.id   AF-A5KD31-F1
#
_cell.length_a   1.000
_cell.length_b   1.000
_cell.length_c   1.000
_cell.angle_alpha   90.00
_cell.angle_beta   90.00
_cell.angle_gamma   90.00
#
_symmetry.space_group_name_H-M   'P 1'
#
loop_
_entity.id
_entity.type
_entity.pdbx_description
1 polymer ?
#
loop_
_entity_poly.entity_id
_entity_poly.type
_entity_poly.pdbx_seq_one_letter_code
_entity_poly.pdbx_strand_id
1 'polypeptide(L)'
;MSEKKPEDYVIFKDFESLETIDCHVESRYTSNAKSKFCEHEFYDSNNNPDYGFVNTCKRFVTLFDTLMENCSNDVNLVKERKYPEFMNFWINYKLKETGYSEKEQRQFYEKMASNYDKFINDEMIKNKLYVIVDKYFKNMDTLYQLNKMLYSPSEEKYKNCDDFMEPFKKIYNEGLKKCYLDGDANLGKGLLSFKNIYEEGRIKHVKLCKEKGLPPLPELSLMDTTDNNKLRILPMCYELLQYTPIKSVDRLPKITDKNYPDLYKLISLHYNFPFEYKEDEDKYLMIKILHHFIQYCNDNKNNLKLASFMKEFMSEYYTKYKDVYGNIFKVCKHKPNSRTYCELYDTCKGKFEKDLNIIEKNSDKYIEEQEEYIKNLSALDLWIIKAKAMFQDSEAMSRILPTVMSTMVAIVVCLFFLYKVFINYI
;
A
#
# COMPACT_ATOMS: atom_id res chain seq x y z
N MET A 1 18.18 -24.63 6.22
CA MET A 1 17.31 -24.34 5.04
C MET A 1 17.49 -22.89 4.59
N SER A 2 17.40 -22.57 3.29
CA SER A 2 17.44 -21.16 2.81
C SER A 2 16.11 -20.44 3.03
N GLU A 3 16.17 -19.21 3.54
CA GLU A 3 15.02 -18.28 3.51
C GLU A 3 14.97 -17.57 2.15
N LYS A 4 13.77 -17.37 1.60
CA LYS A 4 13.62 -16.71 0.31
C LYS A 4 12.45 -15.74 0.27
N LYS A 5 12.58 -14.75 -0.63
CA LYS A 5 11.47 -13.96 -1.13
C LYS A 5 10.71 -14.80 -2.16
N PRO A 6 9.37 -14.95 -2.05
CA PRO A 6 8.57 -15.58 -3.09
C PRO A 6 8.58 -14.73 -4.37
N GLU A 7 8.72 -15.40 -5.51
CA GLU A 7 8.85 -14.74 -6.81
C GLU A 7 7.52 -14.14 -7.29
N ASP A 8 6.38 -14.73 -6.89
CA ASP A 8 5.06 -14.33 -7.37
C ASP A 8 3.96 -14.50 -6.31
N TYR A 9 3.05 -13.52 -6.22
CA TYR A 9 1.91 -13.53 -5.28
C TYR A 9 0.56 -13.75 -5.99
N VAL A 10 0.54 -13.79 -7.33
CA VAL A 10 -0.65 -14.08 -8.16
C VAL A 10 -1.02 -15.58 -8.10
N ILE A 11 -0.38 -16.34 -7.22
CA ILE A 11 -0.68 -17.74 -6.93
C ILE A 11 -2.12 -17.96 -6.44
N PHE A 12 -2.74 -16.92 -5.88
CA PHE A 12 -4.11 -16.99 -5.36
C PHE A 12 -5.18 -16.71 -6.43
N LYS A 13 -4.79 -16.58 -7.71
CA LYS A 13 -5.77 -16.32 -8.79
C LYS A 13 -6.82 -17.43 -8.91
N ASP A 14 -6.42 -18.67 -8.69
CA ASP A 14 -7.29 -19.86 -8.76
C ASP A 14 -7.70 -20.35 -7.36
N PHE A 15 -7.95 -19.42 -6.43
CA PHE A 15 -8.17 -19.72 -5.01
C PHE A 15 -9.23 -20.78 -4.74
N GLU A 16 -10.33 -20.79 -5.50
CA GLU A 16 -11.38 -21.79 -5.38
C GLU A 16 -10.86 -23.23 -5.57
N SER A 17 -9.96 -23.42 -6.53
CA SER A 17 -9.32 -24.72 -6.76
C SER A 17 -8.43 -25.08 -5.58
N LEU A 18 -7.69 -24.11 -5.04
CA LEU A 18 -6.79 -24.30 -3.90
C LEU A 18 -7.57 -24.69 -2.62
N GLU A 19 -8.70 -24.07 -2.35
CA GLU A 19 -9.58 -24.44 -1.22
C GLU A 19 -10.18 -25.84 -1.40
N THR A 20 -10.61 -26.18 -2.62
CA THR A 20 -11.11 -27.53 -2.93
C THR A 20 -10.03 -28.58 -2.67
N ILE A 21 -8.79 -28.29 -3.06
CA ILE A 21 -7.62 -29.14 -2.78
C ILE A 21 -7.38 -29.24 -1.27
N ASP A 22 -7.39 -28.13 -0.51
CA ASP A 22 -7.20 -28.16 0.96
C ASP A 22 -8.29 -29.02 1.63
N CYS A 23 -9.54 -28.89 1.20
CA CYS A 23 -10.64 -29.73 1.70
C CYS A 23 -10.42 -31.23 1.43
N HIS A 24 -9.93 -31.58 0.24
CA HIS A 24 -9.56 -32.96 -0.07
C HIS A 24 -8.41 -33.46 0.80
N VAL A 25 -7.39 -32.64 1.03
CA VAL A 25 -6.26 -32.96 1.91
C VAL A 25 -6.74 -33.28 3.32
N GLU A 26 -7.59 -32.43 3.90
CA GLU A 26 -8.12 -32.63 5.26
C GLU A 26 -8.90 -33.95 5.39
N SER A 27 -9.60 -34.38 4.34
CA SER A 27 -10.36 -35.63 4.34
C SER A 27 -9.51 -36.91 4.14
N ARG A 28 -8.29 -36.80 3.60
CA ARG A 28 -7.50 -37.96 3.12
C ARG A 28 -6.13 -38.11 3.75
N TYR A 29 -5.62 -37.11 4.46
CA TYR A 29 -4.21 -37.11 4.89
C TYR A 29 -3.83 -38.26 5.82
N THR A 30 -4.79 -38.83 6.56
CA THR A 30 -4.54 -39.94 7.49
C THR A 30 -4.30 -41.28 6.77
N SER A 31 -4.81 -41.45 5.54
CA SER A 31 -4.72 -42.70 4.77
C SER A 31 -3.66 -42.66 3.66
N ASN A 32 -2.97 -41.53 3.46
CA ASN A 32 -1.94 -41.43 2.43
C ASN A 32 -0.71 -42.29 2.78
N ALA A 33 -0.48 -43.34 1.99
CA ALA A 33 0.63 -44.28 2.19
C ALA A 33 2.02 -43.62 2.07
N LYS A 34 2.20 -42.60 1.21
CA LYS A 34 3.47 -41.88 1.07
C LYS A 34 3.80 -41.04 2.30
N SER A 35 2.80 -40.72 3.13
CA SER A 35 2.98 -39.93 4.34
C SER A 35 3.38 -40.73 5.59
N LYS A 36 3.47 -42.06 5.49
CA LYS A 36 3.77 -42.94 6.65
C LYS A 36 5.08 -42.59 7.35
N PHE A 37 6.07 -42.08 6.61
CA PHE A 37 7.35 -41.68 7.20
C PHE A 37 7.22 -40.51 8.19
N CYS A 38 6.19 -39.66 8.04
CA CYS A 38 5.98 -38.50 8.90
C CYS A 38 5.86 -38.86 10.37
N GLU A 39 5.35 -40.06 10.67
CA GLU A 39 5.29 -40.55 12.05
C GLU A 39 6.71 -40.67 12.58
N HIS A 40 7.58 -41.43 11.93
CA HIS A 40 8.94 -41.72 12.39
C HIS A 40 9.88 -40.49 12.42
N GLU A 41 9.81 -39.60 11.44
CA GLU A 41 10.75 -38.46 11.32
C GLU A 41 10.49 -37.34 12.36
N PHE A 42 9.28 -37.27 12.90
CA PHE A 42 8.86 -36.23 13.83
C PHE A 42 8.61 -36.73 15.25
N TYR A 43 9.08 -37.94 15.60
CA TYR A 43 9.31 -38.31 16.99
C TYR A 43 10.53 -37.58 17.55
N ASP A 44 10.40 -36.99 18.74
CA ASP A 44 11.57 -36.53 19.49
C ASP A 44 12.24 -37.71 20.20
N SER A 45 13.53 -37.57 20.49
CA SER A 45 14.40 -38.53 21.20
C SER A 45 13.86 -39.00 22.56
N ASN A 46 12.83 -38.34 23.10
CA ASN A 46 12.12 -38.67 24.35
C ASN A 46 10.75 -39.35 24.14
N ASN A 47 10.48 -39.93 22.95
CA ASN A 47 9.30 -40.75 22.63
C ASN A 47 7.90 -40.08 22.62
N ASN A 48 7.78 -38.76 22.77
CA ASN A 48 6.52 -38.07 22.53
C ASN A 48 6.51 -37.44 21.12
N PRO A 49 5.60 -37.85 20.22
CA PRO A 49 5.51 -37.25 18.89
C PRO A 49 5.00 -35.82 19.01
N ASP A 50 5.61 -34.90 18.27
CA ASP A 50 4.96 -33.62 17.98
C ASP A 50 3.84 -33.88 16.98
N TYR A 51 2.65 -34.16 17.51
CA TYR A 51 1.46 -34.46 16.70
C TYR A 51 1.13 -33.35 15.70
N GLY A 52 1.46 -32.09 16.00
CA GLY A 52 1.24 -31.00 15.06
C GLY A 52 2.17 -31.11 13.86
N PHE A 53 3.48 -31.33 14.07
CA PHE A 53 4.41 -31.59 12.97
C PHE A 53 4.07 -32.86 12.17
N VAL A 54 3.73 -33.96 12.84
CA VAL A 54 3.32 -35.20 12.16
C VAL A 54 2.12 -34.92 11.25
N ASN A 55 1.09 -34.24 11.78
CA ASN A 55 -0.13 -33.94 11.01
C ASN A 55 0.15 -32.96 9.86
N THR A 56 0.94 -31.90 10.08
CA THR A 56 1.34 -30.97 9.01
C THR A 56 2.14 -31.68 7.92
N CYS A 57 3.07 -32.57 8.29
CA CYS A 57 3.81 -33.39 7.32
C CYS A 57 2.87 -34.25 6.49
N LYS A 58 1.95 -34.98 7.14
CA LYS A 58 1.00 -35.85 6.42
C LYS A 58 0.08 -35.09 5.48
N ARG A 59 -0.44 -33.95 5.93
CA ARG A 59 -1.26 -33.05 5.09
C ARG A 59 -0.46 -32.50 3.93
N PHE A 60 0.79 -32.09 4.15
CA PHE A 60 1.64 -31.58 3.07
C PHE A 60 1.94 -32.64 2.01
N VAL A 61 2.29 -33.87 2.41
CA VAL A 61 2.52 -34.98 1.48
C VAL A 61 1.25 -35.27 0.66
N THR A 62 0.09 -35.20 1.29
CA THR A 62 -1.21 -35.38 0.62
C THR A 62 -1.55 -34.23 -0.30
N LEU A 63 -1.22 -32.99 0.06
CA LEU A 63 -1.34 -31.82 -0.80
C LEU A 63 -0.49 -32.01 -2.06
N PHE A 64 0.77 -32.39 -1.89
CA PHE A 64 1.68 -32.67 -3.00
C PHE A 64 1.11 -33.75 -3.93
N ASP A 65 0.70 -34.90 -3.40
CA ASP A 65 0.13 -35.98 -4.20
C ASP A 65 -1.14 -35.54 -4.94
N THR A 66 -2.05 -34.83 -4.27
CA THR A 66 -3.30 -34.34 -4.87
C THR A 66 -3.02 -33.35 -6.00
N LEU A 67 -2.05 -32.44 -5.81
CA LEU A 67 -1.61 -31.51 -6.84
C LEU A 67 -1.04 -32.24 -8.05
N MET A 68 -0.20 -33.26 -7.83
CA MET A 68 0.41 -34.03 -8.92
C MET A 68 -0.60 -34.91 -9.68
N GLU A 69 -1.55 -35.54 -8.99
CA GLU A 69 -2.63 -36.31 -9.61
C GLU A 69 -3.49 -35.43 -10.52
N ASN A 70 -3.89 -34.24 -10.05
CA ASN A 70 -4.64 -33.27 -10.84
C ASN A 70 -3.85 -32.73 -12.04
N CYS A 71 -2.53 -32.92 -12.09
CA CYS A 71 -1.64 -32.44 -13.14
C CYS A 71 -1.18 -33.52 -14.12
N SER A 72 -1.59 -34.78 -13.94
CA SER A 72 -1.03 -35.94 -14.65
C SER A 72 -1.29 -35.97 -16.17
N ASN A 73 -1.92 -34.95 -16.75
CA ASN A 73 -2.16 -34.82 -18.19
C ASN A 73 -1.47 -33.63 -18.88
N ASP A 74 -0.86 -32.67 -18.16
CA ASP A 74 -0.12 -31.55 -18.80
C ASP A 74 0.88 -30.88 -17.85
N VAL A 75 2.17 -31.02 -18.15
CA VAL A 75 3.30 -30.43 -17.40
C VAL A 75 3.30 -28.89 -17.47
N ASN A 76 2.68 -28.29 -18.49
CA ASN A 76 2.56 -26.83 -18.59
C ASN A 76 1.57 -26.28 -17.55
N LEU A 77 0.52 -27.01 -17.19
CA LEU A 77 -0.44 -26.61 -16.15
C LEU A 77 0.22 -26.48 -14.77
N VAL A 78 1.22 -27.31 -14.44
CA VAL A 78 1.95 -27.24 -13.16
C VAL A 78 2.71 -25.91 -13.02
N LYS A 79 3.37 -25.49 -14.11
CA LYS A 79 4.14 -24.25 -14.16
C LYS A 79 3.25 -23.02 -14.26
N GLU A 80 2.18 -23.09 -15.05
CA GLU A 80 1.20 -22.00 -15.18
C GLU A 80 0.48 -21.72 -13.86
N ARG A 81 0.20 -22.76 -13.05
CA ARG A 81 -0.53 -22.64 -11.79
C ARG A 81 0.32 -22.35 -10.55
N LYS A 82 1.65 -22.25 -10.70
CA LYS A 82 2.59 -21.80 -9.64
C LYS A 82 2.42 -22.58 -8.32
N TYR A 83 2.23 -23.89 -8.44
CA TYR A 83 2.03 -24.78 -7.30
C TYR A 83 3.21 -24.82 -6.32
N PRO A 84 4.50 -24.75 -6.74
CA PRO A 84 5.61 -24.68 -5.80
C PRO A 84 5.52 -23.48 -4.84
N GLU A 85 5.15 -22.30 -5.35
CA GLU A 85 4.96 -21.09 -4.55
C GLU A 85 3.76 -21.24 -3.60
N PHE A 86 2.65 -21.81 -4.08
CA PHE A 86 1.49 -22.11 -3.23
C PHE A 86 1.82 -23.11 -2.12
N MET A 87 2.51 -24.21 -2.43
CA MET A 87 2.93 -25.21 -1.45
C MET A 87 3.83 -24.60 -0.36
N ASN A 88 4.77 -23.74 -0.76
CA ASN A 88 5.62 -23.03 0.19
C ASN A 88 4.81 -22.08 1.08
N PHE A 89 3.87 -21.33 0.50
CA PHE A 89 2.96 -20.49 1.26
C PHE A 89 2.12 -21.32 2.25
N TRP A 90 1.50 -22.41 1.78
CA TRP A 90 0.61 -23.27 2.55
C TRP A 90 1.31 -23.88 3.78
N ILE A 91 2.54 -24.39 3.62
CA ILE A 91 3.31 -24.93 4.77
C ILE A 91 3.61 -23.81 5.78
N ASN A 92 4.12 -22.66 5.32
CA ASN A 92 4.40 -21.53 6.22
C ASN A 92 3.14 -21.10 6.97
N TYR A 93 2.00 -21.05 6.29
CA TYR A 93 0.71 -20.70 6.87
C TYR A 93 0.31 -21.69 7.96
N LYS A 94 0.25 -23.00 7.66
CA LYS A 94 -0.18 -24.02 8.65
C LYS A 94 0.75 -24.08 9.86
N LEU A 95 2.06 -23.94 9.66
CA LEU A 95 3.02 -23.92 10.78
C LEU A 95 2.84 -22.67 11.66
N LYS A 96 2.67 -21.49 11.05
CA LYS A 96 2.44 -20.24 11.80
C LYS A 96 1.07 -20.23 12.50
N GLU A 97 0.03 -20.74 11.85
CA GLU A 97 -1.32 -20.87 12.42
C GLU A 97 -1.33 -21.77 13.67
N THR A 98 -0.48 -22.81 13.68
CA THR A 98 -0.30 -23.70 14.84
C THR A 98 0.55 -23.07 15.96
N GLY A 99 1.21 -21.94 15.69
CA GLY A 99 2.01 -21.20 16.68
C GLY A 99 3.48 -21.57 16.74
N TYR A 100 4.03 -22.29 15.75
CA TYR A 100 5.44 -22.65 15.73
C TYR A 100 6.36 -21.44 15.52
N SER A 101 7.44 -21.39 16.29
CA SER A 101 8.52 -20.41 16.14
C SER A 101 9.28 -20.57 14.82
N GLU A 102 10.04 -19.55 14.43
CA GLU A 102 10.88 -19.62 13.22
C GLU A 102 11.91 -20.75 13.26
N LYS A 103 12.43 -21.08 14.46
CA LYS A 103 13.37 -22.18 14.66
C LYS A 103 12.71 -23.53 14.40
N GLU A 104 11.52 -23.73 14.94
CA GLU A 104 10.71 -24.93 14.75
C GLU A 104 10.30 -25.10 13.28
N GLN A 105 9.90 -24.00 12.62
CA GLN A 105 9.62 -24.00 11.19
C GLN A 105 10.85 -24.47 10.39
N ARG A 106 12.04 -23.92 10.65
CA ARG A 106 13.27 -24.36 9.97
C ARG A 106 13.56 -25.84 10.16
N GLN A 107 13.38 -26.37 11.38
CA GLN A 107 13.54 -27.79 11.68
C GLN A 107 12.56 -28.66 10.89
N PHE A 108 11.29 -28.23 10.79
CA PHE A 108 10.28 -28.91 9.99
C PHE A 108 10.73 -28.99 8.53
N TYR A 109 11.11 -27.86 7.95
CA TYR A 109 11.59 -27.77 6.58
C TYR A 109 12.80 -28.68 6.33
N GLU A 110 13.79 -28.69 7.23
CA GLU A 110 15.00 -29.51 7.11
C GLU A 110 14.67 -31.00 7.10
N LYS A 111 13.82 -31.46 8.02
CA LYS A 111 13.32 -32.84 8.05
C LYS A 111 12.57 -33.21 6.77
N MET A 112 11.73 -32.31 6.26
CA MET A 112 11.00 -32.54 5.00
C MET A 112 11.96 -32.68 3.81
N ALA A 113 12.96 -31.81 3.71
CA ALA A 113 13.92 -31.85 2.60
C ALA A 113 14.81 -33.10 2.64
N SER A 114 15.22 -33.55 3.83
CA SER A 114 15.96 -34.82 3.98
C SER A 114 15.13 -36.05 3.58
N ASN A 115 13.82 -35.91 3.48
CA ASN A 115 12.88 -37.00 3.18
C ASN A 115 12.19 -36.85 1.82
N TYR A 116 12.68 -35.97 0.93
CA TYR A 116 12.04 -35.72 -0.37
C TYR A 116 11.82 -36.99 -1.19
N ASP A 117 12.82 -37.87 -1.25
CA ASP A 117 12.75 -39.08 -2.07
C ASP A 117 11.65 -40.07 -1.62
N LYS A 118 11.04 -39.86 -0.43
CA LYS A 118 9.93 -40.67 0.07
C LYS A 118 8.58 -40.29 -0.53
N PHE A 119 8.43 -39.09 -1.09
CA PHE A 119 7.14 -38.60 -1.59
C PHE A 119 7.22 -37.75 -2.87
N ILE A 120 8.39 -37.22 -3.23
CA ILE A 120 8.64 -36.47 -4.46
C ILE A 120 9.40 -37.36 -5.44
N ASN A 121 8.72 -37.78 -6.51
CA ASN A 121 9.33 -38.47 -7.64
C ASN A 121 9.67 -37.52 -8.81
N ASP A 122 9.35 -36.23 -8.68
CA ASP A 122 9.45 -35.22 -9.74
C ASP A 122 10.61 -34.25 -9.48
N GLU A 123 11.58 -34.22 -10.41
CA GLU A 123 12.73 -33.31 -10.38
C GLU A 123 12.31 -31.82 -10.39
N MET A 124 11.12 -31.48 -10.89
CA MET A 124 10.63 -30.10 -10.94
C MET A 124 10.37 -29.49 -9.57
N ILE A 125 10.14 -30.28 -8.51
CA ILE A 125 9.80 -29.77 -7.17
C ILE A 125 10.89 -30.17 -6.16
N LYS A 126 11.78 -31.10 -6.52
CA LYS A 126 12.95 -31.46 -5.71
C LYS A 126 13.77 -30.20 -5.39
N ASN A 127 14.06 -30.00 -4.10
CA ASN A 127 14.80 -28.85 -3.57
C ASN A 127 14.14 -27.47 -3.74
N LYS A 128 12.81 -27.41 -3.95
CA LYS A 128 12.07 -26.14 -4.07
C LYS A 128 11.35 -25.68 -2.79
N LEU A 129 11.46 -26.41 -1.67
CA LEU A 129 10.91 -25.93 -0.40
C LEU A 129 11.85 -24.90 0.25
N TYR A 130 11.27 -23.85 0.79
CA TYR A 130 11.98 -22.80 1.50
C TYR A 130 11.09 -22.16 2.56
N VAL A 131 11.75 -21.55 3.55
CA VAL A 131 11.07 -20.73 4.56
C VAL A 131 10.83 -19.36 3.95
N ILE A 132 9.60 -18.85 4.02
CA ILE A 132 9.27 -17.52 3.52
C ILE A 132 9.65 -16.51 4.60
N VAL A 133 10.44 -15.49 4.23
CA VAL A 133 10.77 -14.39 5.15
C VAL A 133 9.48 -13.73 5.64
N ASP A 134 9.39 -13.45 6.95
CA ASP A 134 8.17 -13.03 7.62
C ASP A 134 7.47 -11.82 6.98
N LYS A 135 8.23 -10.81 6.53
CA LYS A 135 7.70 -9.67 5.78
C LYS A 135 6.89 -10.11 4.55
N TYR A 136 7.46 -10.99 3.73
CA TYR A 136 6.82 -11.47 2.50
C TYR A 136 5.68 -12.44 2.79
N PHE A 137 5.81 -13.24 3.85
CA PHE A 137 4.72 -14.09 4.32
C PHE A 137 3.50 -13.24 4.70
N LYS A 138 3.68 -12.19 5.50
CA LYS A 138 2.60 -11.26 5.90
C LYS A 138 1.94 -10.60 4.69
N ASN A 139 2.70 -10.30 3.65
CA ASN A 139 2.16 -9.74 2.41
C ASN A 139 1.31 -10.76 1.63
N MET A 140 1.79 -11.99 1.51
CA MET A 140 1.00 -13.08 0.90
C MET A 140 -0.23 -13.44 1.73
N ASP A 141 -0.10 -13.48 3.06
CA ASP A 141 -1.22 -13.74 3.98
C ASP A 141 -2.31 -12.68 3.83
N THR A 142 -1.95 -11.41 3.61
CA THR A 142 -2.93 -10.36 3.28
C THR A 142 -3.81 -10.74 2.08
N LEU A 143 -3.21 -11.26 1.01
CA LEU A 143 -3.93 -11.72 -0.19
C LEU A 143 -4.72 -13.01 0.07
N TYR A 144 -4.13 -13.95 0.82
CA TYR A 144 -4.79 -15.19 1.21
C TYR A 144 -6.07 -14.90 2.00
N GLN A 145 -6.02 -14.01 3.00
CA GLN A 145 -7.18 -13.63 3.81
C GLN A 145 -8.27 -12.97 2.96
N LEU A 146 -7.90 -12.06 2.04
CA LEU A 146 -8.85 -11.43 1.13
C LEU A 146 -9.58 -12.47 0.26
N ASN A 147 -8.85 -13.42 -0.32
CA ASN A 147 -9.45 -14.48 -1.14
C ASN A 147 -10.30 -15.44 -0.29
N LYS A 148 -9.82 -15.82 0.90
CA LYS A 148 -10.56 -16.66 1.85
C LYS A 148 -11.90 -16.05 2.23
N MET A 149 -11.94 -14.74 2.45
CA MET A 149 -13.19 -14.02 2.69
C MET A 149 -14.18 -14.16 1.53
N LEU A 150 -13.73 -14.14 0.27
CA LEU A 150 -14.61 -14.26 -0.91
C LEU A 150 -15.12 -15.68 -1.16
N TYR A 151 -14.24 -16.68 -1.01
CA TYR A 151 -14.51 -18.06 -1.47
C TYR A 151 -14.91 -19.01 -0.35
N SER A 152 -14.55 -18.72 0.90
CA SER A 152 -14.80 -19.60 2.04
C SER A 152 -15.06 -18.81 3.32
N PRO A 153 -16.04 -17.88 3.33
CA PRO A 153 -16.46 -17.24 4.56
C PRO A 153 -17.03 -18.30 5.49
N SER A 154 -16.58 -18.28 6.75
CA SER A 154 -17.29 -19.01 7.81
C SER A 154 -18.72 -18.49 7.85
N GLU A 155 -19.70 -19.35 7.55
CA GLU A 155 -21.13 -19.00 7.51
C GLU A 155 -21.62 -18.45 8.87
N GLU A 156 -20.93 -18.79 9.95
CA GLU A 156 -21.20 -18.29 11.31
C GLU A 156 -20.60 -16.90 11.59
N LYS A 157 -19.58 -16.48 10.82
CA LYS A 157 -18.77 -15.29 11.12
C LYS A 157 -19.40 -13.98 10.65
N TYR A 158 -20.11 -13.98 9.53
CA TYR A 158 -20.64 -12.75 8.91
C TYR A 158 -22.16 -12.82 8.79
N LYS A 159 -22.89 -12.04 9.60
CA LYS A 159 -24.36 -12.07 9.64
C LYS A 159 -25.00 -11.11 8.65
N ASN A 160 -24.29 -10.05 8.29
CA ASN A 160 -24.74 -9.02 7.36
C ASN A 160 -23.57 -8.51 6.50
N CYS A 161 -23.85 -7.59 5.57
CA CYS A 161 -22.84 -7.03 4.67
C CYS A 161 -21.79 -6.18 5.42
N ASP A 162 -22.17 -5.44 6.47
CA ASP A 162 -21.22 -4.64 7.26
C ASP A 162 -20.21 -5.53 8.01
N ASP A 163 -20.67 -6.63 8.61
CA ASP A 163 -19.82 -7.61 9.29
C ASP A 163 -18.75 -8.19 8.36
N PHE A 164 -19.06 -8.29 7.07
CA PHE A 164 -18.13 -8.72 6.03
C PHE A 164 -17.23 -7.56 5.55
N MET A 165 -17.82 -6.39 5.28
CA MET A 165 -17.14 -5.28 4.61
C MET A 165 -16.16 -4.53 5.50
N GLU A 166 -16.43 -4.38 6.81
CA GLU A 166 -15.49 -3.73 7.73
C GLU A 166 -14.13 -4.45 7.81
N PRO A 167 -14.07 -5.78 8.08
CA PRO A 167 -12.79 -6.48 8.07
C PRO A 167 -12.16 -6.54 6.68
N PHE A 168 -12.97 -6.66 5.62
CA PHE A 168 -12.48 -6.65 4.24
C PHE A 168 -11.74 -5.33 3.94
N LYS A 169 -12.39 -4.20 4.24
CA LYS A 169 -11.85 -2.85 4.09
C LYS A 169 -10.53 -2.69 4.81
N LYS A 170 -10.45 -3.18 6.05
CA LYS A 170 -9.22 -3.13 6.85
C LYS A 170 -8.08 -3.88 6.16
N ILE A 171 -8.29 -5.14 5.76
CA ILE A 171 -7.26 -5.98 5.16
C ILE A 171 -6.83 -5.43 3.80
N TYR A 172 -7.79 -5.03 2.97
CA TYR A 172 -7.51 -4.49 1.62
C TYR A 172 -6.70 -3.19 1.69
N ASN A 173 -7.13 -2.24 2.53
CA ASN A 173 -6.42 -0.96 2.68
C ASN A 173 -5.04 -1.14 3.34
N GLU A 174 -4.87 -2.10 4.24
CA GLU A 174 -3.57 -2.47 4.79
C GLU A 174 -2.65 -3.06 3.72
N GLY A 175 -3.18 -3.90 2.83
CA GLY A 175 -2.47 -4.41 1.66
C GLY A 175 -1.99 -3.30 0.73
N LEU A 176 -2.86 -2.35 0.38
CA LEU A 176 -2.49 -1.18 -0.42
C LEU A 176 -1.38 -0.35 0.24
N LYS A 177 -1.49 -0.14 1.55
CA LYS A 177 -0.47 0.57 2.33
C LYS A 177 0.88 -0.13 2.27
N LYS A 178 0.92 -1.45 2.52
CA LYS A 178 2.14 -2.26 2.45
C LYS A 178 2.74 -2.25 1.03
N CYS A 179 1.90 -2.34 0.00
CA CYS A 179 2.34 -2.28 -1.39
C CYS A 179 3.21 -1.04 -1.66
N TYR A 180 2.72 0.16 -1.31
CA TYR A 180 3.44 1.41 -1.59
C TYR A 180 4.51 1.77 -0.56
N LEU A 181 4.20 1.65 0.74
CA LEU A 181 5.15 2.03 1.79
C LEU A 181 6.33 1.07 1.88
N ASP A 182 6.09 -0.23 1.72
CA ASP A 182 7.14 -1.25 1.83
C ASP A 182 7.81 -1.56 0.49
N GLY A 183 7.32 -0.95 -0.60
CA GLY A 183 7.83 -1.09 -1.97
C GLY A 183 7.67 -2.49 -2.56
N ASP A 184 6.63 -3.24 -2.19
CA ASP A 184 6.45 -4.63 -2.63
C ASP A 184 5.58 -4.73 -3.90
N ALA A 185 6.25 -4.69 -5.06
CA ALA A 185 5.59 -4.83 -6.36
C ALA A 185 4.82 -6.15 -6.52
N ASN A 186 5.25 -7.24 -5.87
CA ASN A 186 4.54 -8.53 -5.96
C ASN A 186 3.20 -8.46 -5.22
N LEU A 187 3.15 -7.79 -4.08
CA LEU A 187 1.89 -7.49 -3.39
C LEU A 187 0.97 -6.63 -4.26
N GLY A 188 1.50 -5.62 -4.93
CA GLY A 188 0.71 -4.80 -5.86
C GLY A 188 0.09 -5.63 -6.99
N LYS A 189 0.85 -6.55 -7.59
CA LYS A 189 0.34 -7.45 -8.63
C LYS A 189 -0.74 -8.39 -8.09
N GLY A 190 -0.52 -8.92 -6.89
CA GLY A 190 -1.51 -9.75 -6.21
C GLY A 190 -2.82 -9.01 -5.95
N LEU A 191 -2.76 -7.75 -5.48
CA LEU A 191 -3.94 -6.91 -5.24
C LEU A 191 -4.68 -6.58 -6.54
N LEU A 192 -3.95 -6.31 -7.63
CA LEU A 192 -4.57 -6.08 -8.94
C LEU A 192 -5.27 -7.35 -9.45
N SER A 193 -4.62 -8.52 -9.33
CA SER A 193 -5.24 -9.79 -9.68
C SER A 193 -6.48 -10.06 -8.83
N PHE A 194 -6.42 -9.77 -7.54
CA PHE A 194 -7.55 -9.90 -6.62
C PHE A 194 -8.71 -8.96 -7.00
N LYS A 195 -8.42 -7.70 -7.34
CA LYS A 195 -9.44 -6.75 -7.81
C LYS A 195 -10.19 -7.27 -9.02
N ASN A 196 -9.49 -7.82 -10.01
CA ASN A 196 -10.12 -8.39 -11.20
C ASN A 196 -11.07 -9.54 -10.83
N ILE A 197 -10.64 -10.44 -9.94
CA ILE A 197 -11.49 -11.54 -9.44
C ILE A 197 -12.73 -11.02 -8.71
N TYR A 198 -12.55 -9.99 -7.88
CA TYR A 198 -13.63 -9.35 -7.15
C TYR A 198 -14.67 -8.75 -8.10
N GLU A 199 -14.22 -8.06 -9.15
CA GLU A 199 -15.07 -7.38 -10.14
C GLU A 199 -15.72 -8.33 -11.15
N GLU A 200 -15.11 -9.49 -11.44
CA GLU A 200 -15.71 -10.55 -12.28
C GLU A 200 -16.97 -11.17 -11.67
N GLY A 201 -17.27 -10.90 -10.39
CA GLY A 201 -18.53 -11.26 -9.74
C GLY A 201 -18.71 -12.77 -9.52
N ARG A 202 -17.67 -13.59 -9.76
CA ARG A 202 -17.65 -15.05 -9.53
C ARG A 202 -17.49 -15.41 -8.05
N ILE A 203 -18.15 -14.67 -7.17
CA ILE A 203 -18.00 -14.80 -5.72
C ILE A 203 -19.15 -15.65 -5.21
N LYS A 204 -18.84 -16.84 -4.68
CA LYS A 204 -19.85 -17.82 -4.21
C LYS A 204 -20.73 -17.30 -3.08
N HIS A 205 -20.28 -16.26 -2.36
CA HIS A 205 -20.93 -15.76 -1.15
C HIS A 205 -21.47 -14.32 -1.22
N VAL A 206 -21.73 -13.81 -2.44
CA VAL A 206 -22.46 -12.54 -2.72
C VAL A 206 -23.83 -12.47 -2.02
N LYS A 207 -24.33 -13.61 -1.50
CA LYS A 207 -25.58 -13.72 -0.75
C LYS A 207 -25.68 -12.80 0.48
N LEU A 208 -24.56 -12.32 1.06
CA LEU A 208 -24.57 -11.44 2.24
C LEU A 208 -24.88 -9.97 1.92
N CYS A 209 -24.60 -9.51 0.70
CA CYS A 209 -24.78 -8.12 0.28
C CYS A 209 -25.89 -7.96 -0.78
N LYS A 210 -26.89 -8.86 -0.79
CA LYS A 210 -27.91 -9.01 -1.85
C LYS A 210 -28.64 -7.73 -2.27
N GLU A 211 -28.97 -6.83 -1.35
CA GLU A 211 -29.80 -5.67 -1.66
C GLU A 211 -29.07 -4.57 -2.44
N LYS A 212 -27.77 -4.40 -2.19
CA LYS A 212 -26.96 -3.33 -2.80
C LYS A 212 -25.87 -3.85 -3.73
N GLY A 213 -25.65 -5.17 -3.75
CA GLY A 213 -24.48 -5.77 -4.38
C GLY A 213 -23.19 -5.48 -3.59
N LEU A 214 -22.09 -6.02 -4.08
CA LEU A 214 -20.76 -5.67 -3.58
C LEU A 214 -20.38 -4.29 -4.14
N PRO A 215 -19.91 -3.34 -3.30
CA PRO A 215 -19.45 -2.06 -3.80
C PRO A 215 -18.19 -2.25 -4.63
N PRO A 216 -18.00 -1.46 -5.70
CA PRO A 216 -16.82 -1.56 -6.54
C PRO A 216 -15.55 -1.22 -5.75
N LEU A 217 -14.44 -1.87 -6.08
CA LEU A 217 -13.15 -1.47 -5.54
C LEU A 217 -12.68 -0.18 -6.25
N PRO A 218 -11.89 0.68 -5.58
CA PRO A 218 -11.36 1.87 -6.21
C PRO A 218 -10.46 1.51 -7.39
N GLU A 219 -10.40 2.39 -8.39
CA GLU A 219 -9.48 2.22 -9.50
C GLU A 219 -8.04 2.16 -8.98
N LEU A 220 -7.27 1.21 -9.53
CA LEU A 220 -5.91 0.95 -9.11
C LEU A 220 -4.92 1.23 -10.24
N SER A 221 -4.05 2.21 -10.03
CA SER A 221 -2.91 2.53 -10.90
C SER A 221 -1.61 2.14 -10.19
N LEU A 222 -1.45 0.84 -9.94
CA LEU A 222 -0.35 0.32 -9.11
C LEU A 222 0.99 0.24 -9.85
N MET A 223 0.97 -0.12 -11.13
CA MET A 223 2.17 -0.45 -11.89
C MET A 223 2.62 0.71 -12.78
N ASP A 224 3.93 0.78 -13.00
CA ASP A 224 4.51 1.71 -13.95
C ASP A 224 4.02 1.40 -15.37
N THR A 225 3.79 2.45 -16.17
CA THR A 225 3.25 2.33 -17.52
C THR A 225 4.28 1.77 -18.51
N THR A 226 5.56 1.87 -18.21
CA THR A 226 6.68 1.38 -19.02
C THR A 226 7.21 0.02 -18.55
N ASP A 227 7.01 -0.33 -17.27
CA ASP A 227 7.45 -1.59 -16.68
C ASP A 227 6.44 -2.11 -15.67
N ASN A 228 5.61 -3.07 -16.11
CA ASN A 228 4.56 -3.68 -15.28
C ASN A 228 5.10 -4.50 -14.09
N ASN A 229 6.43 -4.60 -13.91
CA ASN A 229 7.07 -5.22 -12.75
C ASN A 229 7.46 -4.21 -11.67
N LYS A 230 7.32 -2.91 -11.93
CA LYS A 230 7.65 -1.85 -10.98
C LYS A 230 6.39 -1.12 -10.54
N LEU A 231 6.40 -0.71 -9.28
CA LEU A 231 5.36 0.16 -8.76
C LEU A 231 5.46 1.54 -9.41
N ARG A 232 4.30 2.10 -9.74
CA ARG A 232 4.19 3.47 -10.23
C ARG A 232 4.63 4.43 -9.16
N ILE A 233 5.68 5.21 -9.44
CA ILE A 233 6.21 6.21 -8.53
C ILE A 233 5.91 7.60 -9.09
N LEU A 234 5.25 8.42 -8.28
CA LEU A 234 4.95 9.80 -8.62
C LEU A 234 5.97 10.73 -7.94
N PRO A 235 6.70 11.56 -8.71
CA PRO A 235 7.78 12.37 -8.18
C PRO A 235 7.38 13.31 -7.05
N MET A 236 6.23 14.01 -7.12
CA MET A 236 5.84 14.94 -6.04
C MET A 236 5.40 14.17 -4.79
N CYS A 237 4.74 13.01 -4.94
CA CYS A 237 4.45 12.14 -3.80
C CYS A 237 5.72 11.75 -3.04
N TYR A 238 6.77 11.32 -3.75
CA TYR A 238 8.06 10.97 -3.12
C TYR A 238 8.73 12.16 -2.44
N GLU A 239 8.67 13.35 -3.05
CA GLU A 239 9.21 14.59 -2.47
C GLU A 239 8.48 15.00 -1.19
N LEU A 240 7.14 15.00 -1.22
CA LEU A 240 6.28 15.41 -0.10
C LEU A 240 6.34 14.48 1.10
N LEU A 241 6.59 13.18 0.85
CA LEU A 241 6.76 12.18 1.89
C LEU A 241 8.22 12.11 2.41
N GLN A 242 9.15 12.78 1.71
CA GLN A 242 10.58 12.83 1.99
C GLN A 242 11.24 11.45 2.07
N TYR A 243 10.90 10.53 1.16
CA TYR A 243 11.50 9.19 1.13
C TYR A 243 12.96 9.16 0.67
N THR A 244 13.50 10.28 0.18
CA THR A 244 14.89 10.38 -0.23
C THR A 244 15.58 11.64 0.28
N PRO A 245 16.90 11.59 0.53
CA PRO A 245 17.73 12.76 0.75
C PRO A 245 18.05 13.45 -0.60
N ILE A 246 17.03 13.90 -1.35
CA ILE A 246 17.27 14.65 -2.61
C ILE A 246 17.59 16.10 -2.30
N LYS A 247 18.76 16.59 -2.71
CA LYS A 247 19.35 17.90 -2.37
C LYS A 247 18.72 19.07 -3.16
N SER A 248 17.45 19.38 -2.91
CA SER A 248 16.75 20.49 -3.57
C SER A 248 16.47 21.62 -2.59
N VAL A 249 16.92 22.82 -2.95
CA VAL A 249 16.84 24.08 -2.19
C VAL A 249 15.40 24.59 -2.05
N ASP A 250 14.51 24.22 -2.96
CA ASP A 250 13.12 24.70 -3.03
C ASP A 250 12.12 23.55 -2.81
N ARG A 251 12.25 22.81 -1.70
CA ARG A 251 11.34 21.69 -1.41
C ARG A 251 9.99 22.15 -0.88
N LEU A 252 8.96 21.40 -1.24
CA LEU A 252 7.67 21.51 -0.55
C LEU A 252 7.80 20.94 0.87
N PRO A 253 7.20 21.57 1.90
CA PRO A 253 7.22 21.03 3.25
C PRO A 253 6.61 19.63 3.34
N LYS A 254 7.16 18.81 4.25
CA LYS A 254 6.71 17.43 4.42
C LYS A 254 5.23 17.39 4.78
N ILE A 255 4.47 16.54 4.08
CA ILE A 255 3.14 16.14 4.50
C ILE A 255 3.27 14.97 5.48
N THR A 256 2.62 15.09 6.64
CA THR A 256 2.64 14.08 7.69
C THR A 256 1.23 13.69 8.09
N ASP A 257 1.11 12.51 8.70
CA ASP A 257 -0.11 12.01 9.32
C ASP A 257 -0.66 12.90 10.44
N LYS A 258 0.18 13.77 11.03
CA LYS A 258 -0.23 14.72 12.07
C LYS A 258 -0.89 15.98 11.53
N ASN A 259 -0.37 16.54 10.44
CA ASN A 259 -0.80 17.85 9.95
C ASN A 259 -1.95 17.72 8.94
N TYR A 260 -1.89 16.73 8.06
CA TYR A 260 -2.83 16.54 6.95
C TYR A 260 -3.12 15.05 6.76
N PRO A 261 -3.72 14.35 7.74
CA PRO A 261 -3.80 12.89 7.79
C PRO A 261 -4.38 12.24 6.54
N ASP A 262 -5.50 12.76 6.03
CA ASP A 262 -6.19 12.14 4.88
C ASP A 262 -5.46 12.42 3.56
N LEU A 263 -4.86 13.61 3.42
CA LEU A 263 -4.01 13.92 2.28
C LEU A 263 -2.71 13.10 2.31
N TYR A 264 -2.09 12.97 3.48
CA TYR A 264 -0.94 12.10 3.71
C TYR A 264 -1.25 10.66 3.28
N LYS A 265 -2.39 10.12 3.73
CA LYS A 265 -2.83 8.76 3.39
C LYS A 265 -2.98 8.62 1.87
N LEU A 266 -3.64 9.56 1.20
CA LEU A 266 -3.80 9.51 -0.26
C LEU A 266 -2.46 9.57 -1.01
N ILE A 267 -1.58 10.50 -0.64
CA ILE A 267 -0.26 10.67 -1.27
C ILE A 267 0.62 9.44 -1.01
N SER A 268 0.54 8.85 0.20
CA SER A 268 1.27 7.62 0.56
C SER A 268 0.86 6.41 -0.27
N LEU A 269 -0.34 6.45 -0.85
CA LEU A 269 -0.88 5.45 -1.77
C LEU A 269 -0.78 5.90 -3.23
N HIS A 270 0.01 6.93 -3.54
CA HIS A 270 0.19 7.44 -4.91
C HIS A 270 -1.14 7.78 -5.60
N TYR A 271 -2.04 8.43 -4.86
CA TYR A 271 -3.40 8.78 -5.29
C TYR A 271 -4.33 7.59 -5.61
N ASN A 272 -3.96 6.37 -5.24
CA ASN A 272 -4.94 5.28 -5.18
C ASN A 272 -5.84 5.52 -3.97
N PHE A 273 -7.13 5.66 -4.23
CA PHE A 273 -8.09 5.98 -3.20
C PHE A 273 -8.29 4.76 -2.27
N PRO A 274 -8.25 4.94 -0.94
CA PRO A 274 -8.57 3.87 0.00
C PRO A 274 -9.99 3.35 -0.23
N PHE A 275 -10.20 2.04 -0.13
CA PHE A 275 -11.54 1.47 -0.25
C PHE A 275 -12.41 1.90 0.93
N GLU A 276 -13.56 2.47 0.59
CA GLU A 276 -14.67 2.78 1.48
C GLU A 276 -15.93 2.17 0.88
N TYR A 277 -16.67 1.41 1.67
CA TYR A 277 -17.81 0.64 1.17
C TYR A 277 -19.15 1.31 1.48
N LYS A 278 -19.18 2.24 2.44
CA LYS A 278 -20.33 3.09 2.73
C LYS A 278 -20.21 4.37 1.93
N GLU A 279 -21.21 4.65 1.09
CA GLU A 279 -21.24 5.83 0.21
C GLU A 279 -21.03 7.15 0.97
N ASP A 280 -21.60 7.29 2.17
CA ASP A 280 -21.43 8.49 2.98
C ASP A 280 -20.03 8.62 3.58
N GLU A 281 -19.38 7.51 3.95
CA GLU A 281 -18.00 7.50 4.45
C GLU A 281 -17.00 7.81 3.32
N ASP A 282 -17.25 7.27 2.12
CA ASP A 282 -16.50 7.53 0.90
C ASP A 282 -16.49 9.04 0.56
N LYS A 283 -17.69 9.64 0.45
CA LYS A 283 -17.86 11.09 0.22
C LYS A 283 -17.27 11.94 1.33
N TYR A 284 -17.37 11.48 2.59
CA TYR A 284 -16.79 12.16 3.73
C TYR A 284 -15.25 12.20 3.65
N LEU A 285 -14.61 11.07 3.29
CA LEU A 285 -13.17 10.98 3.08
C LEU A 285 -12.70 11.88 1.92
N MET A 286 -13.47 11.94 0.82
CA MET A 286 -13.18 12.84 -0.29
C MET A 286 -13.14 14.31 0.14
N ILE A 287 -14.15 14.77 0.88
CA ILE A 287 -14.17 16.16 1.38
C ILE A 287 -13.02 16.44 2.36
N LYS A 288 -12.64 15.47 3.21
CA LYS A 288 -11.45 15.59 4.07
C LYS A 288 -10.16 15.76 3.27
N ILE A 289 -9.98 14.96 2.22
CA ILE A 289 -8.82 15.06 1.33
C ILE A 289 -8.77 16.43 0.68
N LEU A 290 -9.88 16.89 0.09
CA LEU A 290 -9.94 18.19 -0.57
C LEU A 290 -9.69 19.34 0.42
N HIS A 291 -10.26 19.26 1.62
CA HIS A 291 -10.02 20.23 2.69
C HIS A 291 -8.53 20.30 3.07
N HIS A 292 -7.89 19.16 3.33
CA HIS A 292 -6.47 19.10 3.66
C HIS A 292 -5.58 19.55 2.49
N PHE A 293 -5.96 19.26 1.24
CA PHE A 293 -5.27 19.75 0.05
C PHE A 293 -5.29 21.27 -0.03
N ILE A 294 -6.46 21.89 0.09
CA ILE A 294 -6.59 23.36 0.04
C ILE A 294 -5.84 24.00 1.20
N GLN A 295 -5.97 23.46 2.41
CA GLN A 295 -5.25 23.94 3.59
C GLN A 295 -3.74 23.89 3.36
N TYR A 296 -3.22 22.77 2.86
CA TYR A 296 -1.80 22.63 2.53
C TYR A 296 -1.35 23.65 1.47
N CYS A 297 -2.16 23.89 0.44
CA CYS A 297 -1.84 24.88 -0.60
C CYS A 297 -1.78 26.29 -0.01
N ASN A 298 -2.74 26.67 0.83
CA ASN A 298 -2.78 27.99 1.46
C ASN A 298 -1.62 28.21 2.43
N ASP A 299 -1.26 27.19 3.23
CA ASP A 299 -0.12 27.24 4.15
C ASP A 299 1.22 27.36 3.41
N ASN A 300 1.26 26.92 2.14
CA ASN A 300 2.46 26.88 1.32
C ASN A 300 2.40 27.77 0.07
N LYS A 301 1.50 28.76 0.01
CA LYS A 301 1.25 29.60 -1.17
C LYS A 301 2.48 30.30 -1.75
N ASN A 302 3.50 30.54 -0.91
CA ASN A 302 4.75 31.19 -1.33
C ASN A 302 5.78 30.19 -1.88
N ASN A 303 5.49 28.89 -1.89
CA ASN A 303 6.43 27.87 -2.35
C ASN A 303 6.42 27.77 -3.87
N LEU A 304 7.59 27.90 -4.49
CA LEU A 304 7.75 27.90 -5.95
C LEU A 304 7.35 26.58 -6.62
N LYS A 305 7.37 25.47 -5.88
CA LYS A 305 6.95 24.14 -6.37
C LYS A 305 5.48 23.82 -6.13
N LEU A 306 4.73 24.70 -5.45
CA LEU A 306 3.34 24.40 -5.10
C LEU A 306 2.48 24.10 -6.33
N ALA A 307 2.63 24.89 -7.41
CA ALA A 307 1.88 24.68 -8.65
C ALA A 307 2.13 23.29 -9.26
N SER A 308 3.35 22.74 -9.15
CA SER A 308 3.67 21.38 -9.62
C SER A 308 2.92 20.31 -8.82
N PHE A 309 2.85 20.47 -7.50
CA PHE A 309 2.04 19.58 -6.66
C PHE A 309 0.55 19.70 -6.97
N MET A 310 0.03 20.92 -7.12
CA MET A 310 -1.37 21.14 -7.48
C MET A 310 -1.72 20.47 -8.81
N LYS A 311 -0.86 20.59 -9.84
CA LYS A 311 -1.02 19.88 -11.12
C LYS A 311 -1.11 18.38 -10.93
N GLU A 312 -0.17 17.78 -10.20
CA GLU A 312 -0.15 16.34 -9.94
C GLU A 312 -1.42 15.88 -9.19
N PHE A 313 -1.83 16.58 -8.14
CA PHE A 313 -3.06 16.28 -7.41
C PHE A 313 -4.30 16.36 -8.30
N MET A 314 -4.40 17.41 -9.13
CA MET A 314 -5.56 17.60 -10.00
C MET A 314 -5.64 16.52 -11.08
N SER A 315 -4.51 16.16 -11.71
CA SER A 315 -4.48 15.15 -12.77
C SER A 315 -4.65 13.73 -12.24
N GLU A 316 -3.96 13.40 -11.14
CA GLU A 316 -3.91 12.01 -10.64
C GLU A 316 -5.09 11.63 -9.76
N TYR A 317 -5.72 12.61 -9.10
CA TYR A 317 -6.80 12.37 -8.17
C TYR A 317 -8.08 13.12 -8.54
N TYR A 318 -8.09 14.46 -8.47
CA TYR A 318 -9.34 15.22 -8.53
C TYR A 318 -10.13 14.99 -9.83
N THR A 319 -9.44 14.94 -10.97
CA THR A 319 -10.06 14.73 -12.29
C THR A 319 -10.81 13.40 -12.37
N LYS A 320 -10.27 12.32 -11.78
CA LYS A 320 -10.91 10.99 -11.75
C LYS A 320 -12.23 11.00 -10.98
N TYR A 321 -12.34 11.86 -9.98
CA TYR A 321 -13.49 11.94 -9.08
C TYR A 321 -14.33 13.21 -9.27
N LYS A 322 -14.11 13.95 -10.36
CA LYS A 322 -14.72 15.27 -10.60
C LYS A 322 -16.24 15.22 -10.57
N ASP A 323 -16.85 14.19 -11.17
CA ASP A 323 -18.30 14.04 -11.20
C ASP A 323 -18.89 13.74 -9.82
N VAL A 324 -18.17 12.96 -9.01
CA VAL A 324 -18.56 12.66 -7.63
C VAL A 324 -18.49 13.92 -6.77
N TYR A 325 -17.42 14.71 -6.89
CA TYR A 325 -17.32 16.03 -6.25
C TYR A 325 -18.44 16.97 -6.68
N GLY A 326 -18.75 17.03 -7.99
CA GLY A 326 -19.85 17.84 -8.52
C GLY A 326 -21.20 17.46 -7.89
N ASN A 327 -21.45 16.17 -7.68
CA ASN A 327 -22.64 15.70 -6.97
C ASN A 327 -22.62 16.13 -5.49
N ILE A 328 -21.51 15.94 -4.78
CA ILE A 328 -21.38 16.36 -3.38
C ILE A 328 -21.68 17.86 -3.24
N PHE A 329 -21.05 18.71 -4.05
CA PHE A 329 -21.24 20.17 -4.00
C PHE A 329 -22.70 20.55 -4.27
N LYS A 330 -23.35 19.93 -5.27
CA LYS A 330 -24.76 20.17 -5.57
C LYS A 330 -25.66 19.77 -4.40
N VAL A 331 -25.46 18.59 -3.82
CA VAL A 331 -26.29 18.09 -2.70
C VAL A 331 -26.14 18.98 -1.48
N CYS A 332 -24.90 19.32 -1.09
CA CYS A 332 -24.66 20.08 0.13
C CYS A 332 -25.11 21.54 0.01
N LYS A 333 -25.04 22.15 -1.17
CA LYS A 333 -25.61 23.50 -1.40
C LYS A 333 -27.12 23.57 -1.18
N HIS A 334 -27.86 22.51 -1.53
CA HIS A 334 -29.31 22.47 -1.39
C HIS A 334 -29.78 21.92 -0.04
N LYS A 335 -28.98 21.06 0.60
CA LYS A 335 -29.33 20.37 1.85
C LYS A 335 -28.12 20.29 2.82
N PRO A 336 -27.66 21.44 3.35
CA PRO A 336 -26.41 21.56 4.12
C PRO A 336 -26.30 20.60 5.32
N ASN A 337 -27.42 20.31 6.00
CA ASN A 337 -27.43 19.48 7.22
C ASN A 337 -28.00 18.07 6.99
N SER A 338 -28.05 17.57 5.76
CA SER A 338 -28.69 16.28 5.49
C SER A 338 -27.78 15.07 5.76
N ARG A 339 -26.46 15.25 5.68
CA ARG A 339 -25.46 14.20 5.83
C ARG A 339 -24.17 14.77 6.41
N THR A 340 -23.41 13.93 7.11
CA THR A 340 -22.16 14.31 7.81
C THR A 340 -21.10 14.91 6.87
N TYR A 341 -21.02 14.46 5.62
CA TYR A 341 -20.09 15.04 4.63
C TYR A 341 -20.50 16.46 4.19
N CYS A 342 -21.77 16.84 4.32
CA CYS A 342 -22.22 18.19 4.02
C CYS A 342 -21.87 19.18 5.14
N GLU A 343 -21.95 18.76 6.40
CA GLU A 343 -21.46 19.56 7.52
C GLU A 343 -19.95 19.87 7.38
N LEU A 344 -19.17 18.88 6.94
CA LEU A 344 -17.75 19.06 6.66
C LEU A 344 -17.52 19.95 5.43
N TYR A 345 -18.33 19.79 4.37
CA TYR A 345 -18.29 20.68 3.22
C TYR A 345 -18.56 22.14 3.61
N ASP A 346 -19.57 22.40 4.43
CA ASP A 346 -19.90 23.76 4.89
C ASP A 346 -18.79 24.34 5.76
N THR A 347 -18.17 23.52 6.61
CA THR A 347 -16.97 23.90 7.38
C THR A 347 -15.82 24.29 6.45
N CYS A 348 -15.58 23.50 5.41
CA CYS A 348 -14.56 23.77 4.40
C CYS A 348 -14.87 25.06 3.62
N LYS A 349 -16.13 25.23 3.20
CA LYS A 349 -16.62 26.42 2.51
C LYS A 349 -16.47 27.67 3.36
N GLY A 350 -16.82 27.62 4.65
CA GLY A 350 -16.67 28.76 5.55
C GLY A 350 -15.22 29.24 5.71
N LYS A 351 -14.24 28.35 5.54
CA LYS A 351 -12.81 28.69 5.62
C LYS A 351 -12.17 29.03 4.28
N PHE A 352 -12.59 28.33 3.22
CA PHE A 352 -11.91 28.30 1.91
C PHE A 352 -12.87 28.55 0.76
N GLU A 353 -13.87 29.42 0.95
CA GLU A 353 -14.93 29.67 -0.04
C GLU A 353 -14.37 30.02 -1.42
N LYS A 354 -13.35 30.89 -1.48
CA LYS A 354 -12.73 31.30 -2.74
C LYS A 354 -12.10 30.09 -3.46
N ASP A 355 -11.26 29.33 -2.76
CA ASP A 355 -10.54 28.17 -3.31
C ASP A 355 -11.52 27.11 -3.81
N LEU A 356 -12.50 26.74 -2.99
CA LEU A 356 -13.53 25.76 -3.35
C LEU A 356 -14.35 26.21 -4.56
N ASN A 357 -14.77 27.48 -4.62
CA ASN A 357 -15.53 28.00 -5.74
C ASN A 357 -14.73 27.98 -7.05
N ILE A 358 -13.42 28.19 -6.99
CA ILE A 358 -12.56 28.10 -8.17
C ILE A 358 -12.43 26.64 -8.60
N ILE A 359 -12.08 25.73 -7.67
CA ILE A 359 -11.92 24.29 -7.94
C ILE A 359 -13.20 23.67 -8.52
N GLU A 360 -14.35 24.05 -7.99
CA GLU A 360 -15.66 23.58 -8.48
C GLU A 360 -15.93 24.04 -9.92
N LYS A 361 -15.65 25.31 -10.24
CA LYS A 361 -15.91 25.88 -11.57
C LYS A 361 -14.88 25.42 -12.60
N ASN A 362 -13.60 25.51 -12.24
CA ASN A 362 -12.47 25.17 -13.08
C ASN A 362 -11.22 24.93 -12.21
N SER A 363 -10.87 23.65 -12.02
CA SER A 363 -9.67 23.23 -11.29
C SER A 363 -8.37 23.74 -11.92
N ASP A 364 -8.31 23.93 -13.25
CA ASP A 364 -7.11 24.43 -13.92
C ASP A 364 -6.87 25.90 -13.59
N LYS A 365 -7.95 26.68 -13.47
CA LYS A 365 -7.89 28.07 -13.01
C LYS A 365 -7.31 28.19 -11.60
N TYR A 366 -7.55 27.20 -10.74
CA TYR A 366 -6.95 27.19 -9.39
C TYR A 366 -5.42 27.12 -9.45
N ILE A 367 -4.88 26.34 -10.38
CA ILE A 367 -3.44 26.24 -10.63
C ILE A 367 -2.92 27.54 -11.25
N GLU A 368 -3.63 28.10 -12.23
CA GLU A 368 -3.27 29.36 -12.89
C GLU A 368 -3.18 30.53 -11.89
N GLU A 369 -4.12 30.64 -10.95
CA GLU A 369 -4.07 31.68 -9.90
C GLU A 369 -2.82 31.55 -9.02
N GLN A 370 -2.38 30.33 -8.74
CA GLN A 370 -1.12 30.12 -8.01
C GLN A 370 0.10 30.49 -8.85
N GLU A 371 0.12 30.15 -10.14
CA GLU A 371 1.22 30.54 -11.03
C GLU A 371 1.29 32.06 -11.23
N GLU A 372 0.14 32.71 -11.38
CA GLU A 372 0.01 34.15 -11.49
C GLU A 372 0.46 34.84 -10.20
N TYR A 373 0.07 34.31 -9.04
CA TYR A 373 0.53 34.81 -7.74
C TYR A 373 2.06 34.88 -7.69
N ILE A 374 2.75 33.79 -8.06
CA ILE A 374 4.21 33.74 -8.07
C ILE A 374 4.82 34.71 -9.10
N LYS A 375 4.22 34.83 -10.29
CA LYS A 375 4.69 35.76 -11.34
C LYS A 375 4.57 37.23 -10.93
N ASN A 376 3.56 37.56 -10.12
CA ASN A 376 3.29 38.92 -9.66
C ASN A 376 4.05 39.31 -8.40
N LEU A 377 4.84 38.41 -7.81
CA LEU A 377 5.72 38.74 -6.69
C LEU A 377 6.81 39.73 -7.11
N SER A 378 7.14 40.67 -6.21
CA SER A 378 8.25 41.58 -6.46
C SER A 378 9.59 40.83 -6.48
N ALA A 379 10.61 41.43 -7.10
CA ALA A 379 11.96 40.87 -7.08
C ALA A 379 12.49 40.65 -5.65
N LEU A 380 12.11 41.53 -4.72
CA LEU A 380 12.45 41.40 -3.30
C LEU A 380 11.73 40.21 -2.66
N ASP A 381 10.43 40.04 -2.90
CA ASP A 381 9.66 38.92 -2.34
C ASP A 381 10.17 37.57 -2.85
N LEU A 382 10.45 37.48 -4.15
CA LEU A 382 11.05 36.30 -4.75
C LEU A 382 12.41 35.98 -4.14
N TRP A 383 13.23 37.01 -3.88
CA TRP A 383 14.52 36.84 -3.22
C TRP A 383 14.34 36.35 -1.77
N ILE A 384 13.43 36.94 -1.00
CA ILE A 384 13.12 36.51 0.38
C ILE A 384 12.66 35.04 0.41
N ILE A 385 11.79 34.64 -0.52
CA ILE A 385 11.30 33.25 -0.61
C ILE A 385 12.45 32.29 -0.90
N LYS A 386 13.28 32.59 -1.91
CA LYS A 386 14.45 31.76 -2.25
C LYS A 386 15.45 31.67 -1.11
N ALA A 387 15.72 32.80 -0.44
CA ALA A 387 16.59 32.83 0.73
C ALA A 387 16.03 31.96 1.86
N LYS A 388 14.74 32.07 2.18
CA LYS A 388 14.07 31.24 3.19
C LYS A 388 14.19 29.75 2.87
N ALA A 389 13.99 29.37 1.61
CA ALA A 389 14.12 27.99 1.17
C ALA A 389 15.56 27.45 1.34
N MET A 390 16.57 28.27 0.99
CA MET A 390 17.99 27.97 1.26
C MET A 390 18.31 27.75 2.73
N PHE A 391 17.75 28.57 3.63
CA PHE A 391 17.96 28.41 5.07
C PHE A 391 17.31 27.17 5.67
N GLN A 392 16.24 26.67 5.05
CA GLN A 392 15.54 25.46 5.48
C GLN A 392 16.21 24.16 5.01
N ASP A 393 17.10 24.23 4.02
CA ASP A 393 17.93 23.10 3.59
C ASP A 393 19.31 23.18 4.27
N SER A 394 19.56 22.28 5.24
CA SER A 394 20.81 22.25 6.02
C SER A 394 22.06 22.08 5.15
N GLU A 395 21.95 21.41 4.01
CA GLU A 395 23.09 21.19 3.10
C GLU A 395 23.31 22.42 2.21
N ALA A 396 22.24 23.03 1.70
CA ALA A 396 22.32 24.29 0.96
C ALA A 396 22.91 25.40 1.83
N MET A 397 22.46 25.49 3.09
CA MET A 397 23.01 26.38 4.09
C MET A 397 24.50 26.10 4.30
N SER A 398 24.95 24.84 4.41
CA SER A 398 26.38 24.52 4.58
C SER A 398 27.27 25.03 3.44
N ARG A 399 26.76 25.07 2.20
CA ARG A 399 27.52 25.56 1.01
C ARG A 399 27.62 27.07 0.97
N ILE A 400 26.58 27.77 1.45
CA ILE A 400 26.45 29.22 1.36
C ILE A 400 26.96 29.91 2.64
N LEU A 401 26.97 29.20 3.76
CA LEU A 401 27.41 29.68 5.07
C LEU A 401 28.83 30.29 5.05
N PRO A 402 29.84 29.69 4.40
CA PRO A 402 31.17 30.32 4.31
C PRO A 402 31.12 31.68 3.62
N THR A 403 30.35 31.79 2.54
CA THR A 403 30.17 33.04 1.78
C THR A 403 29.40 34.08 2.59
N VAL A 404 28.32 33.69 3.27
CA VAL A 404 27.53 34.57 4.14
C VAL A 404 28.37 35.07 5.31
N MET A 405 29.10 34.18 6.00
CA MET A 405 29.99 34.56 7.10
C MET A 405 31.12 35.47 6.61
N SER A 406 31.71 35.20 5.45
CA SER A 406 32.71 36.08 4.83
C SER A 406 32.15 37.46 4.52
N THR A 407 30.92 37.53 3.99
CA THR A 407 30.24 38.80 3.67
C THR A 407 29.88 39.58 4.94
N MET A 408 29.38 38.91 5.98
CA MET A 408 29.11 39.55 7.27
C MET A 408 30.39 40.08 7.92
N VAL A 409 31.48 39.31 7.89
CA VAL A 409 32.79 39.77 8.39
C VAL A 409 33.28 40.97 7.58
N ALA A 410 33.17 40.95 6.26
CA ALA A 410 33.54 42.08 5.41
C ALA A 410 32.72 43.34 5.72
N ILE A 411 31.40 43.21 5.91
CA ILE A 411 30.54 44.32 6.31
C ILE A 411 30.94 44.88 7.67
N VAL A 412 31.17 44.03 8.68
CA VAL A 412 31.61 44.45 10.02
C VAL A 412 32.96 45.16 9.97
N VAL A 413 33.91 44.63 9.19
CA VAL A 413 35.23 45.25 8.99
C VAL A 413 35.09 46.61 8.31
N CYS A 414 34.29 46.72 7.24
CA CYS A 414 34.01 47.99 6.57
C CYS A 414 33.37 49.01 7.52
N LEU A 415 32.36 48.61 8.31
CA LEU A 415 31.71 49.47 9.30
C LEU A 415 32.69 49.91 10.40
N PHE A 416 33.56 49.02 10.86
CA PHE A 416 34.61 49.35 11.84
C PHE A 416 35.59 50.40 11.30
N PHE A 417 36.05 50.26 10.05
CA PHE A 417 36.93 51.25 9.43
C PHE A 417 36.21 52.59 9.21
N LEU A 418 34.96 52.57 8.76
CA LEU A 418 34.15 53.78 8.62
C LEU A 418 33.97 54.50 9.97
N TYR A 419 33.66 53.75 11.03
CA TYR A 419 33.55 54.29 12.39
C TYR A 419 34.87 54.89 12.89
N LYS A 420 35.99 54.22 12.65
CA LYS A 420 37.32 54.71 13.05
C LYS A 420 37.71 55.98 12.28
N VAL A 421 37.42 56.06 10.98
CA VAL A 421 37.61 57.28 10.18
C VAL A 421 36.72 58.40 10.70
N PHE A 422 35.47 58.11 11.03
CA PHE A 422 34.52 59.09 11.56
C PHE A 422 34.98 59.68 12.91
N ILE A 423 35.50 58.83 13.82
CA ILE A 423 36.07 59.29 15.09
C ILE A 423 37.34 60.13 14.92
N ASN A 424 38.18 59.84 13.93
CA ASN A 424 39.41 60.61 13.72
C ASN A 424 39.19 61.96 13.00
N TYR A 425 37.99 62.21 12.47
CA TYR A 425 37.63 63.45 11.77
C TYR A 425 36.79 64.42 12.62
N ILE A 426 36.34 63.99 13.81
CA ILE A 426 35.68 64.81 14.84
C ILE A 426 36.68 65.03 15.97
#